data_AF-A0A371QJU5-F1
#
_entry.id   AF-A0A371QJU5-F1
#
_cell.length_a   1.000
_cell.length_b   1.000
_cell.length_c   1.000
_cell.angle_alpha   90.00
_cell.angle_beta   90.00
_cell.angle_gamma   90.00
#
_symmetry.space_group_name_H-M   'P 1'
#
loop_
_entity.id
_entity.type
_entity.pdbx_description
1 polymer ?
#
loop_
_entity_poly.entity_id
_entity_poly.type
_entity_poly.pdbx_seq_one_letter_code
_entity_poly.pdbx_strand_id
1 'polypeptide(L)'
;MKSVYGKTPKTILREMKFEKVVLLIRKDGIEANCFCVAVDVGFEKAKNVSRFLSSFYNTTFTKLKLDLLNESVEFDIIWLNGSGN
;
A
#
# COMPACT_ATOMS: atom_id res chain seq x y z
N MET A 1 15.77 -5.20 -18.16
CA MET A 1 14.59 -5.98 -17.72
C MET A 1 13.39 -5.45 -18.50
N LYS A 2 12.77 -6.24 -19.38
CA LYS A 2 11.62 -5.80 -20.19
C LYS A 2 10.44 -5.55 -19.25
N SER A 3 9.84 -4.37 -19.31
CA SER A 3 8.62 -4.03 -18.60
C SER A 3 7.44 -4.77 -19.23
N VAL A 4 7.08 -5.93 -18.68
CA VAL A 4 5.92 -6.72 -19.14
C VAL A 4 4.61 -5.92 -18.99
N TYR A 5 4.58 -4.92 -18.10
CA TYR A 5 3.40 -4.09 -17.80
C TYR A 5 3.68 -2.58 -17.87
N GLY A 6 4.66 -2.14 -18.66
CA GLY A 6 5.11 -0.73 -18.69
C GLY A 6 5.77 -0.22 -17.39
N LYS A 7 5.78 -1.04 -16.33
CA LYS A 7 6.42 -0.76 -15.04
C LYS A 7 7.60 -1.69 -14.79
N THR A 8 8.58 -1.22 -14.02
CA THR A 8 9.68 -2.08 -13.55
C THR A 8 9.18 -3.03 -12.46
N PRO A 9 9.77 -4.22 -12.27
CA PRO A 9 9.39 -5.13 -11.19
C PRO A 9 9.43 -4.49 -9.80
N LYS A 10 10.39 -3.59 -9.56
CA LYS A 10 10.50 -2.85 -8.30
C LYS A 10 9.32 -1.89 -8.08
N THR A 11 8.81 -1.28 -9.14
CA THR A 11 7.61 -0.43 -9.08
C THR A 11 6.38 -1.28 -8.76
N ILE A 12 6.23 -2.43 -9.43
CA ILE A 12 5.11 -3.35 -9.19
C ILE A 12 5.10 -3.83 -7.73
N LEU A 13 6.24 -4.31 -7.23
CA LEU A 13 6.35 -4.76 -5.84
C LEU A 13 6.03 -3.66 -4.82
N ARG A 14 6.36 -2.41 -5.15
CA ARG A 14 6.01 -1.25 -4.31
C ARG A 14 4.51 -1.02 -4.30
N GLU A 15 3.88 -1.00 -5.46
CA GLU A 15 2.42 -0.81 -5.59
C GLU A 15 1.66 -1.90 -4.86
N MET A 16 2.00 -3.17 -5.08
CA MET A 16 1.40 -4.31 -4.34
C MET A 16 1.56 -4.16 -2.82
N LYS A 17 2.71 -3.66 -2.36
CA LYS A 17 2.95 -3.46 -0.93
C LYS A 17 2.10 -2.33 -0.37
N PHE A 18 1.89 -1.26 -1.13
CA PHE A 18 1.00 -0.17 -0.77
C PHE A 18 -0.47 -0.61 -0.76
N GLU A 19 -0.91 -1.34 -1.78
CA GLU A 19 -2.26 -1.90 -1.86
C GLU A 19 -2.57 -2.77 -0.63
N LYS A 20 -1.62 -3.62 -0.21
CA LYS A 20 -1.78 -4.42 1.00
C LYS A 20 -1.93 -3.57 2.27
N VAL A 21 -1.20 -2.45 2.39
CA VAL A 21 -1.39 -1.48 3.49
C VAL A 21 -2.81 -0.92 3.47
N VAL A 22 -3.29 -0.47 2.32
CA VAL A 22 -4.65 0.10 2.16
C VAL A 22 -5.71 -0.92 2.52
N LEU A 23 -5.60 -2.15 2.01
CA LEU A 23 -6.56 -3.23 2.27
C LEU A 23 -6.64 -3.58 3.76
N LEU A 24 -5.50 -3.66 4.45
CA LEU A 24 -5.49 -3.94 5.90
C LEU A 24 -6.10 -2.79 6.69
N ILE A 25 -5.81 -1.54 6.33
CA ILE A 25 -6.44 -0.38 6.98
C ILE A 25 -7.95 -0.38 6.76
N ARG A 26 -8.43 -0.68 5.54
CA ARG A 26 -9.87 -0.77 5.26
C ARG A 26 -10.53 -1.92 6.01
N LYS A 27 -9.85 -3.06 6.13
CA LYS A 27 -10.34 -4.24 6.84
C LYS A 27 -10.49 -3.98 8.34
N ASP A 28 -9.45 -3.42 8.97
CA ASP A 28 -9.39 -3.24 10.42
C ASP A 28 -9.99 -1.89 10.87
N GLY A 29 -10.22 -0.97 9.93
CA GLY A 29 -10.88 0.31 10.15
C GLY A 29 -10.22 1.14 11.26
N ILE A 30 -11.02 1.53 12.25
CA ILE A 30 -10.57 2.33 13.41
C ILE A 30 -9.53 1.57 14.24
N GLU A 31 -9.53 0.24 14.22
CA GLU A 31 -8.58 -0.58 14.98
C GLU A 31 -7.23 -0.77 14.25
N ALA A 32 -7.16 -0.39 12.97
CA ALA A 32 -5.94 -0.46 12.19
C ALA A 32 -4.80 0.30 12.86
N ASN A 33 -3.74 -0.42 13.25
CA ASN A 33 -2.57 0.16 13.88
C ASN A 33 -1.33 -0.06 13.01
N CYS A 34 -0.41 0.91 13.03
CA CYS A 34 0.77 0.92 12.15
C CYS A 34 1.69 -0.29 12.38
N PHE A 35 1.74 -0.82 13.61
CA PHE A 35 2.59 -1.96 13.95
C PHE A 35 2.06 -3.26 13.33
N CYS A 36 0.79 -3.61 13.56
CA CYS A 36 0.16 -4.80 13.01
C CYS A 36 0.19 -4.75 11.48
N VAL A 37 -0.18 -3.61 10.88
CA VAL A 37 -0.12 -3.45 9.42
C VAL A 37 1.30 -3.62 8.90
N ALA A 38 2.33 -3.13 9.62
CA ALA A 38 3.71 -3.34 9.21
C ALA A 38 4.11 -4.82 9.19
N VAL A 39 3.74 -5.56 10.24
CA VAL A 39 4.02 -7.00 10.36
C VAL A 39 3.33 -7.75 9.23
N ASP A 40 2.03 -7.52 9.04
CA ASP A 40 1.23 -8.26 8.06
C ASP A 40 1.65 -7.97 6.61
N VAL A 41 2.11 -6.75 6.33
CA VAL A 41 2.65 -6.38 5.02
C VAL A 41 4.08 -6.90 4.79
N GLY A 42 4.76 -7.36 5.84
CA GLY A 42 6.14 -7.83 5.76
C GLY A 42 7.16 -6.70 5.75
N PHE A 43 6.97 -5.70 6.60
CA PHE A 43 8.02 -4.76 6.98
C PHE A 43 8.73 -5.25 8.25
N GLU A 44 10.05 -5.15 8.28
CA GLU A 44 10.83 -5.56 9.46
C GLU A 44 10.51 -4.74 10.72
N LYS A 45 10.11 -3.48 10.55
CA LYS A 45 9.83 -2.54 11.65
C LYS A 45 8.70 -1.60 11.25
N ALA A 46 7.84 -1.24 12.21
CA ALA A 46 6.73 -0.30 11.98
C ALA A 46 7.15 1.04 11.36
N LYS A 47 8.30 1.58 11.79
CA LYS A 47 8.88 2.82 11.23
C LYS A 47 9.11 2.74 9.71
N ASN A 48 9.29 1.54 9.16
CA ASN A 48 9.52 1.34 7.73
C ASN A 48 8.22 1.55 6.93
N VAL A 49 7.03 1.30 7.50
CA VAL A 49 5.75 1.68 6.87
C VAL A 49 5.65 3.19 6.75
N SER A 50 5.88 3.91 7.84
CA SER A 50 5.83 5.38 7.82
C SER A 50 6.80 5.98 6.81
N ARG A 51 8.04 5.46 6.76
CA ARG A 51 9.05 5.90 5.77
C ARG A 51 8.65 5.54 4.35
N PHE A 52 8.06 4.37 4.13
CA PHE A 52 7.57 3.93 2.83
C PHE A 52 6.46 4.85 2.31
N LEU A 53 5.46 5.13 3.15
CA LEU A 53 4.34 6.02 2.82
C LEU A 53 4.81 7.44 2.54
N SER A 54 5.73 7.98 3.33
CA SER A 54 6.23 9.34 3.10
C SER A 54 7.09 9.43 1.85
N SER A 55 7.97 8.45 1.61
CA SER A 55 8.93 8.49 0.49
C SER A 55 8.27 8.29 -0.87
N PHE A 56 7.19 7.51 -0.94
CA PHE A 56 6.60 7.10 -2.23
C PHE A 56 5.20 7.64 -2.48
N TYR A 57 4.46 8.02 -1.43
CA TYR A 57 3.06 8.43 -1.52
C TYR A 57 2.79 9.77 -0.82
N ASN A 58 3.82 10.45 -0.32
CA ASN A 58 3.72 11.74 0.36
C ASN A 58 2.63 11.79 1.44
N THR A 59 2.47 10.69 2.19
CA THR A 59 1.45 10.55 3.24
C THR A 59 2.03 9.91 4.50
N THR A 60 1.27 9.95 5.59
CA THR A 60 1.57 9.25 6.84
C THR A 60 0.54 8.14 7.08
N PHE A 61 0.85 7.19 7.96
CA PHE A 61 -0.10 6.13 8.30
C PHE A 61 -1.42 6.72 8.85
N THR A 62 -1.32 7.67 9.77
CA THR A 62 -2.50 8.32 10.37
C THR A 62 -3.32 9.07 9.34
N LYS A 63 -2.67 9.84 8.45
CA LYS A 63 -3.37 10.58 7.40
C LYS A 63 -4.07 9.62 6.44
N LEU A 64 -3.34 8.62 5.93
CA LEU A 64 -3.89 7.60 5.04
C LEU A 64 -5.09 6.88 5.68
N LYS A 65 -5.00 6.53 6.97
CA LYS A 65 -6.09 5.89 7.70
C LYS A 65 -7.33 6.78 7.78
N LEU A 66 -7.17 8.05 8.13
CA LEU A 66 -8.29 8.99 8.18
C LEU A 66 -8.91 9.19 6.80
N ASP A 67 -8.08 9.33 5.77
CA ASP A 67 -8.55 9.51 4.39
C ASP A 67 -9.36 8.30 3.92
N LEU A 68 -8.89 7.08 4.24
CA LEU A 68 -9.60 5.84 3.90
C LEU A 68 -10.90 5.66 4.69
N LEU A 69 -10.93 6.04 5.97
CA LEU A 69 -12.12 5.93 6.82
C LEU A 69 -13.21 6.95 6.46
N ASN A 70 -12.80 8.11 5.95
CA ASN A 70 -13.71 9.16 5.51
C ASN A 70 -14.17 8.97 4.05
N GLU A 71 -13.75 7.88 3.39
CA GLU A 71 -13.97 7.63 1.95
C GLU A 71 -13.50 8.81 1.06
N SER A 72 -12.57 9.64 1.56
CA SER A 72 -12.11 10.84 0.85
C SER A 72 -11.11 10.53 -0.26
N VAL A 73 -10.62 9.29 -0.30
CA VAL A 73 -9.67 8.83 -1.31
C VAL A 73 -10.05 7.43 -1.80
N GLU A 74 -10.34 7.33 -3.10
CA GLU A 74 -10.38 6.08 -3.82
C GLU A 74 -9.00 5.76 -4.40
N PHE A 75 -8.56 4.51 -4.17
CA PHE A 75 -7.36 3.97 -4.80
C PHE A 75 -7.82 2.92 -5.81
N ASP A 76 -7.58 3.19 -7.09
CA ASP A 76 -7.78 2.20 -8.15
C ASP A 76 -6.71 1.11 -8.03
N ILE A 77 -7.10 -0.04 -7.50
CA ILE A 77 -6.27 -1.24 -7.44
C ILE A 77 -6.35 -1.93 -8.80
N ILE A 78 -5.34 -1.70 -9.64
CA ILE A 78 -5.22 -2.37 -10.92
C ILE A 78 -4.51 -3.70 -10.69
N TRP A 79 -5.31 -4.76 -10.55
CA TRP A 79 -4.79 -6.12 -10.59
C TRP A 79 -4.11 -6.33 -11.94
N LEU A 80 -2.85 -6.77 -11.90
CA LEU A 80 -2.14 -7.22 -13.09
C LEU A 80 -2.84 -8.48 -13.59
N ASN A 81 -3.88 -8.29 -14.40
CA ASN A 81 -4.48 -9.39 -15.13
C ASN A 81 -3.39 -9.94 -16.03
N GLY A 82 -3.08 -11.22 -15.84
CA GLY A 82 -2.24 -11.99 -16.76
C GLY A 82 -2.98 -12.18 -18.07
N SER A 83 -3.19 -11.11 -18.83
CA SER A 83 -3.53 -11.20 -20.24
C SER A 83 -2.25 -11.59 -20.97
N GLY A 84 -1.92 -12.88 -20.86
CA GLY A 84 -1.04 -13.51 -21.83
C GLY A 84 -1.71 -13.40 -23.20
N ASN A 85 -1.18 -12.53 -24.05
CA ASN A 85 -1.25 -12.72 -25.49
C ASN A 85 -0.07 -13.60 -25.90
#